data_AF-A0A963PRU0-F1
#
_entry.id   AF-A0A963PRU0-F1
#
_cell.length_a   1.000
_cell.length_b   1.000
_cell.length_c   1.000
_cell.angle_alpha   90.00
_cell.angle_beta   90.00
_cell.angle_gamma   90.00
#
_symmetry.space_group_name_H-M   'P 1'
#
loop_
_entity.id
_entity.type
_entity.pdbx_description
1 polymer ?
#
loop_
_entity_poly.entity_id
_entity_poly.type
_entity_poly.pdbx_seq_one_letter_code
_entity_poly.pdbx_strand_id
1 'polypeptide(L)'
;KAGDLVTVLRNDGKTGPAYKGPEGNGAGKTIASFAKTPFAPEAYYPHRIWIVARRDFLAANPKVVTALLVANHRAVAALSKAGTPEIIKYGAPNWAGTKEAQTDWIDQVLWNRRGWSWITEGDARTLVGLSTTKAIFQQALDAEAAKKIFALGADVSRAAYEVVGKFPERAVFDDGRSDVRGRPVWEAASWNLKV
;
A
#
# COMPACT_ATOMS: atom_id res chain seq x y z
N LYS A 1 20.81 -24.30 3.51
CA LYS A 1 20.49 -23.12 4.34
C LYS A 1 19.78 -22.14 3.42
N ALA A 2 18.50 -21.83 3.67
CA ALA A 2 17.77 -20.83 2.89
C ALA A 2 18.58 -19.52 2.92
N GLY A 3 18.82 -18.92 1.76
CA GLY A 3 19.76 -17.82 1.60
C GLY A 3 19.51 -16.69 2.59
N ASP A 4 20.58 -16.18 3.18
CA ASP A 4 20.48 -15.05 4.11
C ASP A 4 19.76 -13.90 3.41
N LEU A 5 18.66 -13.44 4.02
CA LEU A 5 17.90 -12.31 3.51
C LEU A 5 18.71 -11.06 3.85
N VAL A 6 19.56 -10.63 2.92
CA VAL A 6 20.47 -9.51 3.14
C VAL A 6 19.81 -8.21 2.70
N THR A 7 19.54 -7.30 3.64
CA THR A 7 18.92 -6.01 3.33
C THR A 7 19.94 -5.09 2.66
N VAL A 8 19.75 -4.83 1.37
CA VAL A 8 20.53 -3.84 0.60
C VAL A 8 19.88 -2.46 0.72
N LEU A 9 18.56 -2.38 0.56
CA LEU A 9 17.78 -1.14 0.54
C LEU A 9 16.40 -1.38 1.16
N ARG A 10 15.87 -0.36 1.84
CA ARG A 10 14.50 -0.33 2.38
C ARG A 10 13.58 0.49 1.47
N ASN A 11 12.27 0.21 1.55
CA ASN A 11 11.25 0.87 0.71
C ASN A 11 11.11 2.38 0.97
N ASP A 12 11.52 2.82 2.16
CA ASP A 12 11.58 4.22 2.60
C ASP A 12 12.84 4.96 2.15
N GLY A 13 13.67 4.32 1.32
CA GLY A 13 14.87 4.92 0.75
C GLY A 13 16.10 4.84 1.64
N LYS A 14 16.00 4.15 2.78
CA LYS A 14 17.13 3.92 3.67
C LYS A 14 17.99 2.75 3.21
N THR A 15 19.30 2.89 3.30
CA THR A 15 20.24 1.80 3.03
C THR A 15 20.17 0.73 4.12
N GLY A 16 20.34 -0.53 3.72
CA GLY A 16 20.50 -1.66 4.63
C GLY A 16 21.98 -2.01 4.88
N PRO A 17 22.27 -2.97 5.77
CA PRO A 17 23.64 -3.32 6.16
C PRO A 17 24.52 -3.77 4.99
N ALA A 18 23.95 -4.36 3.95
CA ALA A 18 24.70 -4.81 2.78
C ALA A 18 24.79 -3.80 1.63
N TYR A 19 24.30 -2.58 1.85
CA TYR A 19 24.42 -1.54 0.85
C TYR A 19 25.88 -1.21 0.54
N LYS A 20 26.21 -1.16 -0.75
CA LYS A 20 27.47 -0.65 -1.30
C LYS A 20 27.13 0.24 -2.49
N GLY A 21 27.49 1.52 -2.43
CA GLY A 21 27.15 2.46 -3.49
C GLY A 21 27.49 3.92 -3.17
N PRO A 22 27.06 4.88 -4.02
CA PRO A 22 27.48 6.28 -4.00
C PRO A 22 27.23 7.02 -2.68
N GLU A 23 26.21 6.61 -1.94
CA GLU A 23 25.87 7.17 -0.63
C GLU A 23 26.83 6.70 0.47
N GLY A 24 27.65 5.68 0.20
CA GLY A 24 28.59 5.06 1.12
C GLY A 24 28.07 3.76 1.74
N ASN A 25 28.97 2.86 2.13
CA ASN A 25 28.64 1.49 2.55
C ASN A 25 27.88 1.41 3.89
N GLY A 26 26.95 0.46 4.01
CA GLY A 26 26.22 0.18 5.25
C GLY A 26 24.93 0.97 5.44
N ALA A 27 24.23 0.67 6.54
CA ALA A 27 22.84 1.05 6.78
C ALA A 27 22.60 2.53 7.15
N GLY A 28 21.34 2.97 7.07
CA GLY A 28 20.84 4.22 7.66
C GLY A 28 20.95 5.48 6.78
N LYS A 29 21.58 5.38 5.60
CA LYS A 29 21.73 6.51 4.67
C LYS A 29 20.50 6.67 3.81
N THR A 30 20.17 7.91 3.44
CA THR A 30 19.09 8.17 2.48
C THR A 30 19.66 8.14 1.07
N ILE A 31 19.10 7.32 0.19
CA ILE A 31 19.46 7.30 -1.23
C ILE A 31 19.08 8.61 -1.90
N ALA A 32 20.03 9.25 -2.59
CA ALA A 32 19.82 10.58 -3.15
C ALA A 32 18.79 10.58 -4.29
N SER A 33 18.71 9.50 -5.07
CA SER A 33 17.67 9.31 -6.08
C SER A 33 16.28 9.09 -5.49
N PHE A 34 16.18 8.70 -4.21
CA PHE A 34 14.91 8.49 -3.53
C PHE A 34 14.12 9.80 -3.40
N ALA A 35 14.78 10.91 -3.08
CA ALA A 35 14.10 12.21 -3.02
C ALA A 35 13.59 12.70 -4.38
N LYS A 36 14.06 12.10 -5.48
CA LYS A 36 13.67 12.45 -6.85
C LYS A 36 12.50 11.62 -7.38
N THR A 37 12.06 10.59 -6.65
CA THR A 37 10.88 9.83 -7.04
C THR A 37 9.61 10.60 -6.71
N PRO A 38 8.61 10.62 -7.60
CA PRO A 38 7.29 11.17 -7.27
C PRO A 38 6.55 10.33 -6.21
N PHE A 39 7.08 9.17 -5.82
CA PHE A 39 6.43 8.21 -4.92
C PHE A 39 6.99 8.24 -3.49
N ALA A 40 7.83 9.21 -3.11
CA ALA A 40 8.31 9.32 -1.75
C ALA A 40 7.13 9.45 -0.75
N PRO A 41 7.16 8.74 0.41
CA PRO A 41 8.26 7.92 0.94
C PRO A 41 8.11 6.40 0.70
N GLU A 42 7.36 5.94 -0.29
CA GLU A 42 7.38 4.54 -0.75
C GLU A 42 7.90 4.48 -2.20
N ALA A 43 9.21 4.57 -2.41
CA ALA A 43 9.73 4.76 -3.77
C ALA A 43 9.85 3.51 -4.64
N TYR A 44 10.12 2.35 -4.03
CA TYR A 44 10.57 1.18 -4.78
C TYR A 44 9.49 0.10 -4.93
N TYR A 45 8.62 -0.03 -3.93
CA TYR A 45 7.51 -0.98 -3.86
C TYR A 45 6.30 -0.37 -3.12
N PRO A 46 5.69 0.68 -3.67
CA PRO A 46 4.44 1.18 -3.14
C PRO A 46 3.34 0.13 -3.31
N HIS A 47 2.69 -0.22 -2.20
CA HIS A 47 1.54 -1.14 -2.09
C HIS A 47 1.83 -2.61 -2.41
N ARG A 48 2.17 -3.39 -1.38
CA ARG A 48 2.42 -4.84 -1.51
C ARG A 48 1.17 -5.71 -1.62
N ILE A 49 -0.04 -5.20 -1.38
CA ILE A 49 -1.25 -6.05 -1.34
C ILE A 49 -2.49 -5.22 -1.70
N TRP A 50 -3.12 -5.55 -2.84
CA TRP A 50 -4.44 -5.05 -3.24
C TRP A 50 -5.44 -6.20 -3.16
N ILE A 51 -6.62 -5.96 -2.59
CA ILE A 51 -7.74 -6.91 -2.75
C ILE A 51 -8.34 -6.66 -4.13
N VAL A 52 -8.09 -7.58 -5.05
CA VAL A 52 -8.61 -7.53 -6.42
C VAL A 52 -9.75 -8.52 -6.58
N ALA A 53 -10.84 -8.08 -7.19
CA ALA A 53 -11.96 -8.93 -7.57
C ALA A 53 -12.04 -9.02 -9.11
N ARG A 54 -12.40 -10.19 -9.63
CA ARG A 54 -12.76 -10.31 -11.05
C ARG A 54 -14.02 -9.49 -11.30
N ARG A 55 -14.05 -8.74 -12.40
CA ARG A 55 -15.17 -7.85 -12.75
C ARG A 55 -16.52 -8.57 -12.69
N ASP A 56 -16.62 -9.74 -13.30
CA ASP A 56 -17.88 -10.46 -13.39
C ASP A 56 -18.29 -11.03 -12.02
N PHE A 57 -17.32 -11.39 -11.16
CA PHE A 57 -17.60 -11.78 -9.78
C PHE A 57 -18.11 -10.60 -8.95
N LEU A 58 -17.50 -9.42 -9.10
CA LEU A 58 -17.93 -8.19 -8.43
C LEU A 58 -19.37 -7.82 -8.82
N ALA A 59 -19.69 -7.89 -10.11
CA ALA A 59 -21.03 -7.60 -10.62
C ALA A 59 -22.08 -8.58 -10.09
N ALA A 60 -21.76 -9.88 -10.07
CA ALA A 60 -22.69 -10.91 -9.60
C ALA A 60 -22.80 -10.99 -8.07
N ASN A 61 -21.76 -10.61 -7.32
CA ASN A 61 -21.66 -10.84 -5.88
C ASN A 61 -21.26 -9.58 -5.07
N PRO A 62 -21.90 -8.41 -5.28
CA PRO A 62 -21.47 -7.18 -4.64
C PRO A 62 -21.50 -7.26 -3.11
N LYS A 63 -22.52 -7.90 -2.53
CA LYS A 63 -22.65 -8.09 -1.08
C LYS A 63 -21.51 -8.93 -0.48
N VAL A 64 -21.04 -9.95 -1.21
CA VAL A 64 -19.91 -10.79 -0.78
C VAL A 64 -18.63 -9.98 -0.77
N VAL A 65 -18.41 -9.17 -1.81
CA VAL A 65 -17.26 -8.26 -1.87
C VAL A 65 -17.32 -7.21 -0.75
N THR A 66 -18.49 -6.60 -0.51
CA THR A 66 -18.69 -5.68 0.63
C THR A 66 -18.35 -6.36 1.96
N ALA A 67 -18.82 -7.58 2.20
CA ALA A 67 -18.55 -8.32 3.43
C ALA A 67 -17.05 -8.61 3.63
N LEU A 68 -16.34 -8.97 2.55
CA LEU A 68 -14.89 -9.14 2.59
C LEU A 68 -14.17 -7.82 2.95
N LEU A 69 -14.59 -6.70 2.36
CA LEU A 69 -14.00 -5.39 2.66
C LEU A 69 -14.24 -4.96 4.12
N VAL A 70 -15.45 -5.23 4.66
CA VAL A 70 -15.77 -5.00 6.08
C VAL A 70 -14.85 -5.84 6.99
N ALA A 71 -14.71 -7.13 6.69
CA ALA A 71 -13.85 -8.02 7.47
C ALA A 71 -12.38 -7.59 7.42
N ASN A 72 -11.88 -7.24 6.22
CA ASN A 72 -10.52 -6.75 6.03
C ASN A 72 -10.25 -5.47 6.83
N HIS A 73 -11.17 -4.50 6.76
CA HIS A 73 -11.03 -3.26 7.52
C HIS A 73 -11.00 -3.50 9.04
N ARG A 74 -11.92 -4.34 9.57
CA ARG A 74 -11.94 -4.69 10.99
C ARG A 74 -10.65 -5.37 11.44
N ALA A 75 -10.10 -6.27 10.62
CA ALA A 75 -8.83 -6.92 10.90
C ALA A 75 -7.67 -5.91 10.94
N VAL A 76 -7.59 -5.01 9.95
CA VAL A 76 -6.56 -3.95 9.92
C VAL A 76 -6.67 -3.03 11.13
N ALA A 77 -7.87 -2.55 11.46
CA ALA A 77 -8.08 -1.68 12.61
C ALA A 77 -7.71 -2.36 13.94
N ALA A 78 -8.07 -3.64 14.12
CA ALA A 78 -7.74 -4.41 15.31
C ALA A 78 -6.23 -4.65 15.44
N LEU A 79 -5.59 -5.11 14.36
CA LEU A 79 -4.16 -5.42 14.35
C LEU A 79 -3.28 -4.19 14.53
N SER A 80 -3.61 -3.09 13.83
CA SER A 80 -2.85 -1.83 13.95
C SER A 80 -2.93 -1.25 15.37
N LYS A 81 -4.05 -1.45 16.07
CA LYS A 81 -4.21 -1.07 17.49
C LYS A 81 -3.48 -2.01 18.44
N ALA A 82 -3.44 -3.31 18.16
CA ALA A 82 -2.76 -4.31 18.98
C ALA A 82 -1.23 -4.19 18.89
N GLY A 83 -0.72 -3.66 17.77
CA GLY A 83 0.68 -3.36 17.56
C GLY A 83 1.50 -4.53 17.04
N THR A 84 2.77 -4.23 16.73
CA THR A 84 3.73 -5.14 16.10
C THR A 84 3.81 -6.54 16.71
N PRO A 85 3.87 -6.73 18.05
CA PRO A 85 3.97 -8.09 18.62
C PRO A 85 2.79 -9.00 18.22
N GLU A 86 1.57 -8.48 18.19
CA GLU A 86 0.38 -9.26 17.83
C GLU A 86 0.33 -9.52 16.32
N ILE A 87 0.74 -8.55 15.49
CA ILE A 87 0.83 -8.75 14.03
C ILE A 87 1.81 -9.89 13.70
N ILE A 88 2.99 -9.87 14.33
CA ILE A 88 4.06 -10.84 14.12
C ILE A 88 3.62 -12.26 14.54
N LYS A 89 2.77 -12.40 15.56
CA LYS A 89 2.22 -13.70 15.97
C LYS A 89 1.47 -14.42 14.82
N TYR A 90 0.74 -13.68 13.98
CA TYR A 90 0.02 -14.25 12.84
C TYR A 90 0.88 -14.31 11.56
N GLY A 91 1.73 -13.31 11.35
CA GLY A 91 2.55 -13.18 10.15
C GLY A 91 3.76 -14.11 10.11
N ALA A 92 4.48 -14.25 11.23
CA ALA A 92 5.78 -14.93 11.27
C ALA A 92 5.79 -16.37 10.76
N PRO A 93 4.77 -17.21 10.99
CA PRO A 93 4.73 -18.55 10.43
C PRO A 93 4.67 -18.58 8.89
N ASN A 94 4.17 -17.51 8.27
CA ASN A 94 3.84 -17.47 6.84
C ASN A 94 4.72 -16.49 6.05
N TRP A 95 5.51 -15.65 6.72
CA TRP A 95 6.38 -14.66 6.09
C TRP A 95 7.83 -15.15 6.06
N ALA A 96 8.55 -14.80 5.00
CA ALA A 96 9.97 -15.07 4.91
C ALA A 96 10.77 -14.22 5.92
N GLY A 97 11.99 -14.68 6.27
CA GLY A 97 12.89 -14.01 7.18
C GLY A 97 12.69 -14.38 8.66
N THR A 98 13.52 -13.81 9.54
CA THR A 98 13.40 -14.03 11.00
C THR A 98 12.33 -13.12 11.61
N LYS A 99 11.90 -13.45 12.82
CA LYS A 99 10.94 -12.65 13.59
C LYS A 99 11.46 -11.22 13.82
N GLU A 100 12.75 -11.09 14.10
CA GLU A 100 13.43 -9.82 14.31
C GLU A 100 13.42 -8.99 13.02
N ALA A 101 13.80 -9.61 11.90
CA ALA A 101 13.77 -8.95 10.60
C ALA A 101 12.35 -8.48 10.24
N GLN A 102 11.32 -9.26 10.56
CA GLN A 102 9.92 -8.89 10.32
C GLN A 102 9.44 -7.74 11.21
N THR A 103 9.83 -7.75 12.49
CA THR A 103 9.54 -6.69 13.46
C THR A 103 10.10 -5.35 12.99
N ASP A 104 11.29 -5.35 12.38
CA ASP A 104 11.97 -4.13 11.93
C ASP A 104 11.26 -3.37 10.79
N TRP A 105 10.39 -4.03 10.00
CA TRP A 105 9.73 -3.37 8.85
C TRP A 105 8.21 -3.31 8.93
N ILE A 106 7.56 -4.04 9.84
CA ILE A 106 6.09 -4.11 9.85
C ILE A 106 5.42 -2.76 10.16
N ASP A 107 6.05 -1.92 10.98
CA ASP A 107 5.59 -0.55 11.26
C ASP A 107 5.72 0.37 10.05
N GLN A 108 6.55 0.00 9.07
CA GLN A 108 6.68 0.75 7.82
C GLN A 108 5.64 0.35 6.78
N VAL A 109 4.87 -0.72 7.01
CA VAL A 109 3.87 -1.18 6.04
C VAL A 109 2.67 -0.25 6.05
N LEU A 110 2.28 0.17 4.85
CA LEU A 110 1.30 1.23 4.70
C LEU A 110 -0.05 1.00 5.39
N TRP A 111 -0.62 -0.21 5.31
CA TRP A 111 -1.89 -0.50 5.98
C TRP A 111 -1.77 -0.34 7.51
N ASN A 112 -0.61 -0.67 8.07
CA ASN A 112 -0.33 -0.55 9.50
C ASN A 112 -0.07 0.92 9.88
N ARG A 113 0.71 1.66 9.07
CA ARG A 113 0.92 3.11 9.23
C ARG A 113 -0.37 3.92 9.19
N ARG A 114 -1.30 3.52 8.32
CA ARG A 114 -2.62 4.15 8.17
C ARG A 114 -3.58 3.74 9.26
N GLY A 115 -3.57 2.46 9.66
CA GLY A 115 -4.57 1.88 10.56
C GLY A 115 -5.90 1.57 9.89
N TRP A 116 -5.99 1.66 8.56
CA TRP A 116 -7.17 1.42 7.74
C TRP A 116 -6.77 0.92 6.34
N SER A 117 -7.72 0.34 5.61
CA SER A 117 -7.45 -0.49 4.41
C SER A 117 -8.08 0.00 3.10
N TRP A 118 -8.61 1.22 3.06
CA TRP A 118 -9.23 1.80 1.89
C TRP A 118 -8.22 2.14 0.79
N ILE A 119 -8.63 1.95 -0.45
CA ILE A 119 -7.90 2.42 -1.62
C ILE A 119 -8.15 3.90 -1.81
N THR A 120 -7.10 4.64 -2.17
CA THR A 120 -7.09 6.09 -2.36
C THR A 120 -6.48 6.52 -3.69
N GLU A 121 -6.71 7.78 -4.04
CA GLU A 121 -6.14 8.46 -5.21
C GLU A 121 -4.62 8.31 -5.29
N GLY A 122 -3.92 8.49 -4.18
CA GLY A 122 -2.47 8.39 -4.17
C GLY A 122 -1.95 6.96 -4.36
N ASP A 123 -2.71 5.94 -3.92
CA ASP A 123 -2.38 4.54 -4.21
C ASP A 123 -2.48 4.26 -5.73
N ALA A 124 -3.56 4.72 -6.36
CA ALA A 124 -3.78 4.57 -7.79
C ALA A 124 -2.78 5.37 -8.63
N ARG A 125 -2.48 6.62 -8.23
CA ARG A 125 -1.48 7.48 -8.89
C ARG A 125 -0.10 6.83 -8.86
N THR A 126 0.23 6.20 -7.75
CA THR A 126 1.51 5.51 -7.61
C THR A 126 1.62 4.28 -8.52
N LEU A 127 0.54 3.50 -8.67
CA LEU A 127 0.48 2.39 -9.64
C LEU A 127 0.67 2.88 -11.10
N VAL A 128 -0.04 3.96 -11.48
CA VAL A 128 0.10 4.57 -12.82
C VAL A 128 1.53 5.06 -13.02
N GLY A 129 2.12 5.74 -12.04
CA GLY A 129 3.47 6.23 -12.13
C GLY A 129 4.52 5.13 -12.24
N LEU A 130 4.42 4.07 -11.45
CA LEU A 130 5.31 2.91 -11.56
C LEU A 130 5.27 2.27 -12.93
N SER A 131 4.10 2.25 -13.57
CA SER A 131 3.94 1.65 -14.91
C SER A 131 4.78 2.32 -16.00
N THR A 132 5.28 3.54 -15.76
CA THR A 132 6.19 4.24 -16.68
C THR A 132 7.62 3.67 -16.67
N THR A 133 7.95 2.84 -15.68
CA THR A 133 9.26 2.20 -15.56
C THR A 133 9.38 1.07 -16.57
N LYS A 134 9.96 1.38 -17.74
CA LYS A 134 10.10 0.46 -18.89
C LYS A 134 10.91 -0.81 -18.61
N ALA A 135 11.67 -0.85 -17.53
CA ALA A 135 12.37 -2.06 -17.09
C ALA A 135 11.42 -3.14 -16.55
N ILE A 136 10.20 -2.77 -16.14
CA ILE A 136 9.21 -3.65 -15.51
C ILE A 136 7.98 -3.83 -16.39
N PHE A 137 7.51 -2.76 -17.05
CA PHE A 137 6.29 -2.76 -17.87
C PHE A 137 6.60 -2.46 -19.33
N GLN A 138 6.02 -3.24 -20.25
CA GLN A 138 6.14 -3.00 -21.69
C GLN A 138 5.38 -1.74 -22.14
N GLN A 139 4.27 -1.43 -21.45
CA GLN A 139 3.44 -0.28 -21.72
C GLN A 139 3.00 0.35 -20.39
N ALA A 140 3.05 1.68 -20.33
CA ALA A 140 2.50 2.43 -19.21
C ALA A 140 0.97 2.33 -19.18
N LEU A 141 0.40 2.31 -17.99
CA LEU A 141 -1.03 2.38 -17.77
C LEU A 141 -1.55 3.76 -18.19
N ASP A 142 -2.66 3.75 -18.91
CA ASP A 142 -3.43 4.97 -19.16
C ASP A 142 -4.15 5.40 -17.87
N ALA A 143 -3.96 6.66 -17.47
CA ALA A 143 -4.49 7.20 -16.23
C ALA A 143 -6.02 7.13 -16.16
N GLU A 144 -6.71 7.43 -17.26
CA GLU A 144 -8.17 7.41 -17.31
C GLU A 144 -8.72 5.98 -17.33
N ALA A 145 -8.06 5.06 -18.03
CA ALA A 145 -8.39 3.64 -18.00
C ALA A 145 -8.22 3.05 -16.59
N ALA A 146 -7.11 3.37 -15.91
CA ALA A 146 -6.86 2.93 -14.54
C ALA A 146 -7.95 3.46 -13.59
N LYS A 147 -8.27 4.76 -13.67
CA LYS A 147 -9.35 5.39 -12.90
C LYS A 147 -10.70 4.67 -13.10
N LYS A 148 -11.05 4.35 -14.35
CA LYS A 148 -12.28 3.59 -14.67
C LYS A 148 -12.29 2.20 -14.04
N ILE A 149 -11.16 1.50 -14.03
CA ILE A 149 -11.04 0.17 -13.41
C ILE A 149 -11.22 0.26 -11.89
N PHE A 150 -10.57 1.22 -11.23
CA PHE A 150 -10.75 1.42 -9.78
C PHE A 150 -12.20 1.77 -9.41
N ALA A 151 -12.84 2.61 -10.23
CA ALA A 151 -14.22 3.03 -10.00
C ALA A 151 -15.23 1.87 -10.00
N LEU A 152 -14.92 0.71 -10.60
CA LEU A 152 -15.79 -0.47 -10.56
C LEU A 152 -16.09 -0.93 -9.12
N GLY A 153 -15.15 -0.74 -8.19
CA GLY A 153 -15.31 -1.10 -6.78
C GLY A 153 -15.90 -0.02 -5.88
N ALA A 154 -16.21 1.17 -6.42
CA ALA A 154 -16.58 2.35 -5.63
C ALA A 154 -17.77 2.08 -4.68
N ASP A 155 -18.85 1.50 -5.20
CA ASP A 155 -20.08 1.28 -4.43
C ASP A 155 -19.89 0.27 -3.31
N VAL A 156 -19.21 -0.85 -3.57
CA VAL A 156 -18.96 -1.87 -2.54
C VAL A 156 -17.99 -1.38 -1.48
N SER A 157 -17.01 -0.55 -1.84
CA SER A 157 -16.10 0.10 -0.88
C SER A 157 -16.81 1.13 -0.02
N ARG A 158 -17.68 1.97 -0.60
CA ARG A 158 -18.49 2.94 0.15
C ARG A 158 -19.42 2.24 1.14
N ALA A 159 -20.13 1.21 0.67
CA ALA A 159 -21.03 0.44 1.53
C ALA A 159 -20.27 -0.20 2.70
N ALA A 160 -19.07 -0.75 2.46
CA ALA A 160 -18.25 -1.31 3.53
C ALA A 160 -17.80 -0.23 4.53
N TYR A 161 -17.38 0.94 4.05
CA TYR A 161 -16.98 2.08 4.86
C TYR A 161 -18.12 2.58 5.77
N GLU A 162 -19.34 2.67 5.24
CA GLU A 162 -20.52 3.01 6.04
C GLU A 162 -20.80 1.97 7.13
N VAL A 163 -20.70 0.66 6.81
CA VAL A 163 -20.93 -0.45 7.77
C VAL A 163 -19.93 -0.46 8.92
N VAL A 164 -18.67 -0.08 8.68
CA VAL A 164 -17.65 0.00 9.74
C VAL A 164 -17.65 1.32 10.50
N GLY A 165 -18.67 2.17 10.30
CA GLY A 165 -18.83 3.41 11.06
C GLY A 165 -18.05 4.59 10.50
N LYS A 166 -17.75 4.59 9.19
CA LYS A 166 -17.05 5.69 8.50
C LYS A 166 -15.67 5.98 9.11
N PHE A 167 -14.89 4.93 9.37
CA PHE A 167 -13.52 5.03 9.85
C PHE A 167 -12.51 4.79 8.71
N PRO A 168 -11.45 5.62 8.56
CA PRO A 168 -11.18 6.84 9.32
C PRO A 168 -12.14 7.97 8.91
N GLU A 169 -12.21 9.05 9.69
CA GLU A 169 -12.99 10.23 9.29
C GLU A 169 -12.55 10.77 7.92
N ARG A 170 -13.48 11.39 7.18
CA ARG A 170 -13.21 11.83 5.80
C ARG A 170 -12.00 12.76 5.69
N ALA A 171 -11.77 13.65 6.67
CA ALA A 171 -10.63 14.58 6.65
C ALA A 171 -9.27 13.87 6.68
N VAL A 172 -9.19 12.65 7.24
CA VAL A 172 -7.96 11.87 7.32
C VAL A 172 -7.42 11.50 5.94
N PHE A 173 -8.29 11.33 4.94
CA PHE A 173 -7.88 11.02 3.57
C PHE A 173 -7.10 12.15 2.90
N ASP A 174 -7.32 13.41 3.31
CA ASP A 174 -6.74 14.61 2.70
C ASP A 174 -5.81 15.37 3.67
N ASP A 175 -5.38 14.75 4.78
CA ASP A 175 -4.57 15.42 5.82
C ASP A 175 -3.10 15.69 5.41
N GLY A 176 -2.72 15.36 4.18
CA GLY A 176 -1.40 15.65 3.63
C GLY A 176 -0.24 14.85 4.25
N ARG A 177 -0.53 13.80 5.02
CA ARG A 177 0.52 12.92 5.55
C ARG A 177 1.32 12.26 4.43
N SER A 178 2.59 11.99 4.72
CA SER A 178 3.56 11.39 3.82
C SER A 178 3.35 9.89 3.60
N ASP A 179 2.12 9.41 3.48
CA ASP A 179 1.84 7.99 3.26
C ASP A 179 1.01 7.79 1.99
N VAL A 180 1.22 8.67 1.00
CA VAL A 180 0.64 8.61 -0.35
C VAL A 180 -0.88 8.44 -0.36
N ARG A 181 -1.58 8.86 0.69
CA ARG A 181 -3.04 8.85 0.73
C ARG A 181 -3.64 9.92 -0.18
N GLY A 182 -4.96 9.89 -0.29
CA GLY A 182 -5.77 10.89 -0.97
C GLY A 182 -7.23 10.49 -0.92
N ARG A 183 -8.04 11.08 -1.80
CA ARG A 183 -9.47 10.79 -1.87
C ARG A 183 -9.74 9.29 -2.00
N PRO A 184 -10.70 8.74 -1.26
CA PRO A 184 -11.00 7.31 -1.29
C PRO A 184 -11.63 6.86 -2.62
N VAL A 185 -11.63 5.55 -2.90
CA VAL A 185 -12.09 4.96 -4.17
C VAL A 185 -13.55 5.26 -4.53
N TRP A 186 -14.42 5.51 -3.55
CA TRP A 186 -15.79 5.94 -3.82
C TRP A 186 -15.90 7.39 -4.31
N GLU A 187 -14.79 8.13 -4.32
CA GLU A 187 -14.65 9.47 -4.91
C GLU A 187 -13.80 9.44 -6.19
N ALA A 188 -13.59 8.26 -6.78
CA ALA A 188 -12.69 8.07 -7.92
C ALA A 188 -12.99 8.98 -9.11
N ALA A 189 -14.25 9.41 -9.31
CA ALA A 189 -14.63 10.38 -10.34
C ALA A 189 -13.82 11.69 -10.27
N SER A 190 -13.40 12.10 -9.08
CA SER A 190 -12.63 13.33 -8.82
C SER A 190 -11.10 13.14 -8.84
N TRP A 191 -10.61 11.91 -9.00
CA TRP A 191 -9.18 11.63 -9.00
C TRP A 191 -8.46 12.23 -10.21
N ASN A 192 -7.22 12.67 -9.97
CA ASN A 192 -6.22 13.02 -10.97
C ASN A 192 -4.99 12.11 -10.81
N LEU A 193 -4.84 11.16 -11.73
CA LEU A 193 -3.78 10.14 -11.67
C LEU A 193 -2.56 10.48 -12.54
N LYS A 194 -2.43 11.73 -13.02
CA LYS A 194 -1.24 12.15 -13.78
C LYS A 194 -0.03 12.21 -12.84
N VAL A 195 1.10 11.71 -13.33
CA VAL A 195 2.40 11.61 -12.62
C VAL A 195 3.44 12.44 -13.35
#